data_AF-A0AAV8YR80-F1
#
_entry.id   AF-A0AAV8YR80-F1
#
_cell.length_a   1.000
_cell.length_b   1.000
_cell.length_c   1.000
_cell.angle_alpha   90.00
_cell.angle_beta   90.00
_cell.angle_gamma   90.00
#
_symmetry.space_group_name_H-M   'P 1'
#
loop_
_entity.id
_entity.type
_entity.pdbx_description
1 polymer ?
#
loop_
_entity_poly.entity_id
_entity_poly.type
_entity_poly.pdbx_seq_one_letter_code
_entity_poly.pdbx_strand_id
1 'polypeptide(L)'
;MDQIPPPKEVKILETAEDIQERRQQVLSRYDNFKADARAKREKLEDSRRFQYFKRDADELESWILEKLQAASDESYKDPTNLQAKIQKHQAFEAEVAAHSNAIVVLDNTGREMINQNHYESETIRRRLEELHRLWEQLLSKLAEKGMKLQQALVLVQFIRHCDEVMFWINEKSTFLSTEEFGQDLEHVEGPAAQVRRVPEGHGLTGIPRDRGQRARRQTSQDGHPERDQIINRKDELNTAWQRLKQMTLMRQDKLYGAHEIQRFNRDADETVADLASVQALQRKHEGVERDLAALEDKVSTLGKEADRLCAIHGDHADVIQAKRAEIEDYWHSLTAKAKERREKLEESYALHRFLADFRDLVSWINDMKAIISADELAKDVAGAEALLERHQEHRGEIDAREDSFIATTEAGRQLLEKGHYASDEVKEKLSMLDSDKRSLIALWDERRILYEQCMDLQLFYRDTEQADTWMAKHEAFLANEDLGDSLDSVEALIQETRRFREVSSSAGGKNQSSG
;
A
#
# COMPACT_ATOMS: atom_id res chain seq x y z
N MET A 1 -3.52 -15.19 28.45
CA MET A 1 -4.08 -14.25 29.47
C MET A 1 -3.12 -13.08 29.49
N ASP A 2 -3.12 -12.37 28.38
CA ASP A 2 -1.95 -11.62 27.95
C ASP A 2 -2.04 -10.25 28.57
N GLN A 3 -0.98 -9.89 29.30
CA GLN A 3 -0.96 -8.63 30.03
C GLN A 3 -0.92 -7.52 28.99
N ILE A 4 -2.01 -6.74 28.92
CA ILE A 4 -1.99 -5.43 28.27
C ILE A 4 -0.76 -4.71 28.84
N PRO A 5 0.22 -4.32 28.02
CA PRO A 5 1.40 -3.64 28.53
C PRO A 5 0.97 -2.43 29.36
N PRO A 6 1.53 -2.22 30.56
CA PRO A 6 1.20 -1.02 31.32
C PRO A 6 1.45 0.20 30.43
N PRO A 7 0.56 1.21 30.43
CA PRO A 7 0.76 2.41 29.63
C PRO A 7 2.13 2.97 30.00
N LYS A 8 3.03 3.02 29.03
CA LYS A 8 4.36 3.61 29.25
C LYS A 8 4.14 5.06 29.62
N GLU A 9 4.40 5.42 30.87
CA GLU A 9 4.41 6.81 31.30
C GLU A 9 5.36 7.57 30.36
N VAL A 10 4.82 8.55 29.64
CA VAL A 10 5.61 9.36 28.71
C VAL A 10 6.54 10.20 29.56
N LYS A 11 7.80 9.74 29.66
CA LYS A 11 8.87 10.46 30.37
C LYS A 11 8.90 11.89 29.85
N ILE A 12 8.84 12.85 30.78
CA ILE A 12 9.03 14.26 30.43
C ILE A 12 10.46 14.39 29.89
N LEU A 13 10.55 14.81 28.64
CA LEU A 13 11.78 15.11 27.93
C LEU A 13 12.19 16.52 28.33
N GLU A 14 13.14 16.61 29.26
CA GLU A 14 13.63 17.88 29.80
C GLU A 14 14.94 18.32 29.11
N THR A 15 15.60 17.40 28.41
CA THR A 15 16.90 17.62 27.74
C THR A 15 16.88 17.19 26.28
N ALA A 16 17.84 17.70 25.49
CA ALA A 16 18.08 17.25 24.12
C ALA A 16 18.46 15.76 24.04
N GLU A 17 19.05 15.19 25.10
CA GLU A 17 19.36 13.76 25.19
C GLU A 17 18.07 12.92 25.30
N ASP A 18 17.09 13.37 26.09
CA ASP A 18 15.78 12.72 26.20
C ASP A 18 15.04 12.72 24.86
N ILE A 19 15.02 13.87 24.16
CA ILE A 19 14.37 14.01 22.85
C ILE A 19 15.02 13.07 21.84
N GLN A 20 16.36 12.98 21.83
CA GLN A 20 17.10 12.08 20.96
C GLN A 20 16.91 10.60 21.34
N GLU A 21 16.79 10.26 22.62
CA GLU A 21 16.46 8.89 23.07
C GLU A 21 15.04 8.51 22.61
N ARG A 22 14.04 9.36 22.87
CA ARG A 22 12.64 9.17 22.47
C ARG A 22 12.51 9.01 20.95
N ARG A 23 13.20 9.85 20.17
CA ARG A 23 13.32 9.73 18.71
C ARG A 23 13.89 8.36 18.30
N GLN A 24 14.98 7.93 18.95
CA GLN A 24 15.61 6.63 18.64
C GLN A 24 14.72 5.44 19.01
N GLN A 25 13.95 5.52 20.09
CA GLN A 25 12.96 4.50 20.47
C GLN A 25 11.86 4.36 19.40
N VAL A 26 11.27 5.47 18.95
CA VAL A 26 10.21 5.49 17.93
C VAL A 26 10.73 4.99 16.57
N LEU A 27 11.91 5.43 16.15
CA LEU A 27 12.54 4.95 14.91
C LEU A 27 12.86 3.45 14.96
N SER A 28 13.40 2.97 16.08
CA SER A 28 13.68 1.53 16.27
C SER A 28 12.41 0.69 16.25
N ARG A 29 11.31 1.18 16.85
CA ARG A 29 10.00 0.52 16.76
C ARG A 29 9.48 0.47 15.33
N TYR A 30 9.62 1.57 14.58
CA TYR A 30 9.19 1.66 13.19
C TYR A 30 9.98 0.74 12.25
N ASP A 31 11.29 0.56 12.48
CA ASP A 31 12.10 -0.38 11.68
C ASP A 31 11.84 -1.85 12.02
N ASN A 32 11.51 -2.18 13.28
CA ASN A 32 10.98 -3.49 13.67
C ASN A 32 9.63 -3.75 12.99
N PHE A 33 8.69 -2.80 13.09
CA PHE A 33 7.39 -2.85 12.42
C PHE A 33 7.52 -3.09 10.90
N LYS A 34 8.48 -2.43 10.22
CA LYS A 34 8.79 -2.71 8.80
C LYS A 34 9.33 -4.14 8.57
N ALA A 35 10.08 -4.71 9.51
CA ALA A 35 10.55 -6.09 9.42
C ALA A 35 9.39 -7.07 9.56
N ASP A 36 8.54 -6.89 10.57
CA ASP A 36 7.35 -7.72 10.80
C ASP A 36 6.36 -7.63 9.62
N ALA A 37 6.16 -6.43 9.06
CA ALA A 37 5.34 -6.23 7.87
C ALA A 37 5.91 -6.90 6.60
N ARG A 38 7.24 -7.04 6.48
CA ARG A 38 7.87 -7.84 5.41
C ARG A 38 7.66 -9.33 5.66
N ALA A 39 7.97 -9.82 6.86
CA ALA A 39 7.83 -11.22 7.22
C ALA A 39 6.37 -11.72 7.13
N LYS A 40 5.39 -10.90 7.54
CA LYS A 40 3.96 -11.21 7.38
C LYS A 40 3.56 -11.28 5.90
N ARG A 41 4.05 -10.35 5.07
CA ARG A 41 3.82 -10.39 3.62
C ARG A 41 4.44 -11.64 2.98
N GLU A 42 5.66 -11.99 3.34
CA GLU A 42 6.35 -13.18 2.82
C GLU A 42 5.58 -14.47 3.16
N LYS A 43 5.17 -14.64 4.43
CA LYS A 43 4.29 -15.73 4.87
C LYS A 43 2.95 -15.78 4.10
N LEU A 44 2.35 -14.63 3.80
CA LEU A 44 1.11 -14.55 3.02
C LEU A 44 1.33 -14.89 1.53
N GLU A 45 2.45 -14.46 0.93
CA GLU A 45 2.78 -14.84 -0.45
C GLU A 45 3.03 -16.34 -0.60
N ASP A 46 3.66 -16.98 0.39
CA ASP A 46 3.80 -18.44 0.49
C ASP A 46 2.45 -19.15 0.69
N SER A 47 1.62 -18.69 1.63
CA SER A 47 0.24 -19.21 1.80
C SER A 47 -0.55 -19.14 0.50
N ARG A 48 -0.47 -18.02 -0.23
CA ARG A 48 -1.13 -17.84 -1.52
C ARG A 48 -0.61 -18.86 -2.56
N ARG A 49 0.71 -19.06 -2.66
CA ARG A 49 1.30 -20.10 -3.54
C ARG A 49 0.75 -21.49 -3.21
N PHE A 50 0.61 -21.81 -1.93
CA PHE A 50 0.03 -23.08 -1.48
C PHE A 50 -1.45 -23.23 -1.83
N GLN A 51 -2.26 -22.18 -1.70
CA GLN A 51 -3.67 -22.23 -2.12
C GLN A 51 -3.83 -22.37 -3.64
N TYR A 52 -2.96 -21.74 -4.46
CA TYR A 52 -2.90 -21.99 -5.91
C TYR A 52 -2.54 -23.45 -6.22
N PHE A 53 -1.44 -23.96 -5.64
CA PHE A 53 -1.02 -25.36 -5.80
C PHE A 53 -2.14 -26.35 -5.42
N LYS A 54 -2.80 -26.11 -4.27
CA LYS A 54 -3.89 -26.94 -3.77
C LYS A 54 -5.09 -26.95 -4.73
N ARG A 55 -5.57 -25.78 -5.19
CA ARG A 55 -6.66 -25.71 -6.18
C ARG A 55 -6.31 -26.49 -7.44
N ASP A 56 -5.13 -26.27 -7.99
CA ASP A 56 -4.73 -26.88 -9.26
C ASP A 56 -4.51 -28.40 -9.13
N ALA A 57 -4.05 -28.86 -7.96
CA ALA A 57 -4.01 -30.28 -7.59
C ALA A 57 -5.40 -30.90 -7.45
N ASP A 58 -6.34 -30.21 -6.80
CA ASP A 58 -7.73 -30.66 -6.60
C ASP A 58 -8.50 -30.69 -7.95
N GLU A 59 -8.27 -29.72 -8.85
CA GLU A 59 -8.76 -29.74 -10.24
C GLU A 59 -8.22 -30.93 -11.02
N LEU A 60 -6.90 -31.18 -10.95
CA LEU A 60 -6.29 -32.30 -11.66
C LEU A 60 -6.75 -33.65 -11.12
N GLU A 61 -6.87 -33.82 -9.79
CA GLU A 61 -7.40 -35.05 -9.20
C GLU A 61 -8.83 -35.32 -9.68
N SER A 62 -9.70 -34.31 -9.65
CA SER A 62 -11.08 -34.43 -10.14
C SER A 62 -11.13 -34.86 -11.62
N TRP A 63 -10.30 -34.25 -12.47
CA TRP A 63 -10.16 -34.62 -13.88
C TRP A 63 -9.63 -36.05 -14.05
N ILE A 64 -8.59 -36.46 -13.30
CA ILE A 64 -8.05 -37.82 -13.38
C ILE A 64 -9.12 -38.85 -12.97
N LEU A 65 -9.90 -38.59 -11.91
CA LEU A 65 -10.96 -39.49 -11.46
C LEU A 65 -12.10 -39.62 -12.48
N GLU A 66 -12.50 -38.52 -13.14
CA GLU A 66 -13.45 -38.57 -14.27
C GLU A 66 -12.91 -39.45 -15.41
N LYS A 67 -11.65 -39.23 -15.82
CA LYS A 67 -11.05 -40.01 -16.91
C LYS A 67 -10.80 -41.46 -16.53
N LEU A 68 -10.49 -41.75 -15.26
CA LEU A 68 -10.32 -43.11 -14.73
C LEU A 68 -11.63 -43.89 -14.78
N GLN A 69 -12.77 -43.25 -14.50
CA GLN A 69 -14.10 -43.84 -14.67
C GLN A 69 -14.38 -44.14 -16.16
N ALA A 70 -14.06 -43.22 -17.08
CA ALA A 70 -14.21 -43.42 -18.53
C ALA A 70 -13.27 -44.50 -19.10
N ALA A 71 -12.05 -44.62 -18.56
CA ALA A 71 -11.09 -45.68 -18.88
C ALA A 71 -11.54 -47.05 -18.33
N SER A 72 -12.29 -47.09 -17.22
CA SER A 72 -12.75 -48.33 -16.58
C SER A 72 -14.03 -48.93 -17.21
N ASP A 73 -14.75 -48.18 -18.05
CA ASP A 73 -15.92 -48.70 -18.79
C ASP A 73 -15.57 -49.91 -19.68
N GLU A 74 -16.39 -50.96 -19.62
CA GLU A 74 -16.19 -52.24 -20.31
C GLU A 74 -16.88 -52.36 -21.68
N SER A 75 -17.21 -51.25 -22.34
CA SER A 75 -17.88 -51.21 -23.67
C SER A 75 -17.20 -51.99 -24.80
N TYR A 76 -15.98 -52.50 -24.59
CA TYR A 76 -15.29 -53.48 -25.45
C TYR A 76 -15.95 -54.88 -25.48
N LYS A 77 -16.78 -55.24 -24.48
CA LYS A 77 -17.51 -56.52 -24.42
C LYS A 77 -18.64 -56.63 -25.45
N ASP A 78 -19.07 -55.50 -26.00
CA ASP A 78 -20.05 -55.44 -27.09
C ASP A 78 -19.30 -55.25 -28.43
N PRO A 79 -19.35 -56.24 -29.35
CA PRO A 79 -18.62 -56.17 -30.63
C PRO A 79 -19.26 -55.21 -31.65
N THR A 80 -20.44 -54.65 -31.40
CA THR A 80 -21.07 -53.71 -32.34
C THR A 80 -20.27 -52.40 -32.41
N ASN A 81 -20.16 -51.85 -33.63
CA ASN A 81 -19.46 -50.60 -33.94
C ASN A 81 -18.00 -50.51 -33.41
N LEU A 82 -17.34 -51.67 -33.20
CA LEU A 82 -16.05 -51.77 -32.51
C LEU A 82 -14.93 -50.91 -33.13
N GLN A 83 -14.90 -50.73 -34.45
CA GLN A 83 -13.95 -49.84 -35.13
C GLN A 83 -14.09 -48.38 -34.66
N ALA A 84 -15.33 -47.90 -34.46
CA ALA A 84 -15.59 -46.55 -33.94
C ALA A 84 -15.29 -46.44 -32.44
N LYS A 85 -15.45 -47.53 -31.67
CA LYS A 85 -15.01 -47.61 -30.26
C LYS A 85 -13.49 -47.49 -30.16
N ILE A 86 -12.74 -48.12 -31.06
CA ILE A 86 -11.28 -48.00 -31.17
C ILE A 86 -10.86 -46.58 -31.55
N GLN A 87 -11.47 -45.97 -32.57
CA GLN A 87 -11.18 -44.57 -32.92
C GLN A 87 -11.47 -43.61 -31.76
N LYS A 88 -12.61 -43.76 -31.07
CA LYS A 88 -12.95 -42.98 -29.86
C LYS A 88 -11.95 -43.19 -28.73
N HIS A 89 -11.45 -44.42 -28.55
CA HIS A 89 -10.42 -44.70 -27.54
C HIS A 89 -9.10 -44.01 -27.88
N GLN A 90 -8.67 -44.02 -29.14
CA GLN A 90 -7.43 -43.34 -29.57
C GLN A 90 -7.54 -41.81 -29.46
N ALA A 91 -8.73 -41.24 -29.73
CA ALA A 91 -9.04 -39.85 -29.40
C ALA A 91 -8.84 -39.54 -27.91
N PHE A 92 -9.31 -40.43 -27.05
CA PHE A 92 -9.20 -40.32 -25.59
C PHE A 92 -7.77 -40.57 -25.09
N GLU A 93 -7.01 -41.48 -25.69
CA GLU A 93 -5.58 -41.69 -25.39
C GLU A 93 -4.79 -40.39 -25.59
N ALA A 94 -5.09 -39.65 -26.65
CA ALA A 94 -4.43 -38.40 -26.94
C ALA A 94 -5.04 -37.16 -26.23
N GLU A 95 -6.31 -37.20 -25.82
CA GLU A 95 -6.86 -36.27 -24.82
C GLU A 95 -6.07 -36.35 -23.51
N VAL A 96 -5.77 -37.58 -23.04
CA VAL A 96 -4.98 -37.83 -21.84
C VAL A 96 -3.51 -37.45 -22.05
N ALA A 97 -2.90 -37.82 -23.18
CA ALA A 97 -1.52 -37.44 -23.49
C ALA A 97 -1.34 -35.91 -23.54
N ALA A 98 -2.29 -35.17 -24.12
CA ALA A 98 -2.25 -33.70 -24.14
C ALA A 98 -2.40 -33.06 -22.75
N HIS A 99 -3.08 -33.71 -21.80
CA HIS A 99 -3.19 -33.22 -20.42
C HIS A 99 -1.95 -33.52 -19.55
N SER A 100 -0.99 -34.33 -20.03
CA SER A 100 0.21 -34.70 -19.27
C SER A 100 1.06 -33.50 -18.81
N ASN A 101 0.98 -32.36 -19.49
CA ASN A 101 1.67 -31.15 -19.05
C ASN A 101 1.10 -30.60 -17.72
N ALA A 102 -0.15 -30.89 -17.36
CA ALA A 102 -0.75 -30.39 -16.12
C ALA A 102 -0.06 -30.99 -14.88
N ILE A 103 0.18 -32.31 -14.87
CA ILE A 103 0.91 -32.95 -13.77
C ILE A 103 2.38 -32.50 -13.72
N VAL A 104 3.03 -32.28 -14.87
CA VAL A 104 4.41 -31.76 -14.94
C VAL A 104 4.52 -30.33 -14.39
N VAL A 105 3.54 -29.45 -14.67
CA VAL A 105 3.52 -28.08 -14.13
C VAL A 105 3.31 -28.08 -12.62
N LEU A 106 2.39 -28.90 -12.10
CA LEU A 106 2.18 -29.08 -10.67
C LEU A 106 3.42 -29.64 -9.96
N ASP A 107 4.06 -30.65 -10.56
CA ASP A 107 5.24 -31.31 -10.00
C ASP A 107 6.45 -30.35 -9.97
N ASN A 108 6.67 -29.56 -11.02
CA ASN A 108 7.67 -28.47 -10.99
C ASN A 108 7.36 -27.43 -9.90
N THR A 109 6.11 -26.97 -9.80
CA THR A 109 5.68 -25.96 -8.82
C THR A 109 5.85 -26.45 -7.38
N GLY A 110 5.36 -27.65 -7.08
CA GLY A 110 5.47 -28.24 -5.75
C GLY A 110 6.91 -28.60 -5.37
N ARG A 111 7.75 -29.07 -6.32
CA ARG A 111 9.18 -29.26 -6.09
C ARG A 111 9.91 -27.94 -5.82
N GLU A 112 9.57 -26.86 -6.53
CA GLU A 112 10.13 -25.54 -6.25
C GLU A 112 9.80 -25.09 -4.82
N MET A 113 8.53 -25.19 -4.40
CA MET A 113 8.10 -24.85 -3.05
C MET A 113 8.81 -25.70 -1.98
N ILE A 114 8.95 -27.01 -2.21
CA ILE A 114 9.69 -27.91 -1.30
C ILE A 114 11.18 -27.52 -1.21
N ASN A 115 11.82 -27.20 -2.34
CA ASN A 115 13.21 -26.75 -2.38
C ASN A 115 13.42 -25.38 -1.71
N GLN A 116 12.39 -24.53 -1.69
CA GLN A 116 12.37 -23.25 -0.96
C GLN A 116 12.07 -23.42 0.54
N ASN A 117 11.90 -24.67 1.03
CA ASN A 117 11.55 -25.01 2.42
C ASN A 117 10.18 -24.43 2.86
N HIS A 118 9.22 -24.39 1.94
CA HIS A 118 7.86 -23.92 2.22
C HIS A 118 7.22 -24.69 3.40
N TYR A 119 6.45 -24.00 4.24
CA TYR A 119 5.96 -24.56 5.51
C TYR A 119 5.08 -25.83 5.35
N GLU A 120 4.29 -25.92 4.27
CA GLU A 120 3.50 -27.12 3.89
C GLU A 120 4.24 -28.15 3.00
N SER A 121 5.58 -28.15 2.96
CA SER A 121 6.37 -29.05 2.10
C SER A 121 5.98 -30.53 2.19
N GLU A 122 5.55 -31.00 3.37
CA GLU A 122 5.10 -32.38 3.58
C GLU A 122 3.73 -32.66 2.93
N THR A 123 2.78 -31.73 3.09
CA THR A 123 1.46 -31.81 2.46
C THR A 123 1.57 -31.73 0.93
N ILE A 124 2.42 -30.84 0.42
CA ILE A 124 2.72 -30.70 -1.02
C ILE A 124 3.25 -32.03 -1.58
N ARG A 125 4.26 -32.63 -0.93
CA ARG A 125 4.85 -33.91 -1.39
C ARG A 125 3.81 -35.02 -1.44
N ARG A 126 3.02 -35.19 -0.36
CA ARG A 126 1.94 -36.18 -0.28
C ARG A 126 0.86 -36.00 -1.36
N ARG A 127 0.52 -34.75 -1.74
CA ARG A 127 -0.43 -34.48 -2.84
C ARG A 127 0.18 -34.85 -4.20
N LEU A 128 1.45 -34.55 -4.44
CA LEU A 128 2.16 -34.97 -5.66
C LEU A 128 2.28 -36.49 -5.77
N GLU A 129 2.59 -37.19 -4.68
CA GLU A 129 2.66 -38.66 -4.64
C GLU A 129 1.30 -39.29 -5.00
N GLU A 130 0.21 -38.78 -4.45
CA GLU A 130 -1.15 -39.25 -4.76
C GLU A 130 -1.57 -38.95 -6.20
N LEU A 131 -1.26 -37.75 -6.72
CA LEU A 131 -1.53 -37.39 -8.12
C LEU A 131 -0.77 -38.30 -9.10
N HIS A 132 0.51 -38.60 -8.84
CA HIS A 132 1.26 -39.57 -9.63
C HIS A 132 0.63 -40.97 -9.56
N ARG A 133 0.26 -41.43 -8.36
CA ARG A 133 -0.40 -42.74 -8.17
C ARG A 133 -1.69 -42.83 -8.98
N LEU A 134 -2.52 -41.78 -8.98
CA LEU A 134 -3.77 -41.71 -9.75
C LEU A 134 -3.51 -41.62 -11.27
N TRP A 135 -2.50 -40.86 -11.69
CA TRP A 135 -2.10 -40.74 -13.10
C TRP A 135 -1.58 -42.08 -13.68
N GLU A 136 -0.75 -42.82 -12.94
CA GLU A 136 -0.30 -44.16 -13.32
C GLU A 136 -1.45 -45.16 -13.43
N GLN A 137 -2.43 -45.10 -12.52
CA GLN A 137 -3.65 -45.92 -12.60
C GLN A 137 -4.48 -45.57 -13.85
N LEU A 138 -4.60 -44.28 -14.21
CA LEU A 138 -5.28 -43.86 -15.43
C LEU A 138 -4.59 -44.42 -16.67
N LEU A 139 -3.27 -44.23 -16.80
CA LEU A 139 -2.50 -44.77 -17.93
C LEU A 139 -2.58 -46.30 -18.02
N SER A 140 -2.55 -46.99 -16.88
CA SER A 140 -2.70 -48.44 -16.79
C SER A 140 -4.09 -48.92 -17.27
N LYS A 141 -5.17 -48.28 -16.80
CA LYS A 141 -6.54 -48.59 -17.23
C LYS A 141 -6.81 -48.27 -18.70
N LEU A 142 -6.23 -47.16 -19.18
CA LEU A 142 -6.28 -46.73 -20.57
C LEU A 142 -5.62 -47.80 -21.47
N ALA A 143 -4.38 -48.22 -21.16
CA ALA A 143 -3.68 -49.27 -21.89
C ALA A 143 -4.38 -50.65 -21.80
N GLU A 144 -4.96 -51.01 -20.65
CA GLU A 144 -5.76 -52.21 -20.48
C GLU A 144 -6.98 -52.21 -21.42
N LYS A 145 -7.69 -51.07 -21.50
CA LYS A 145 -8.85 -50.89 -22.40
C LYS A 145 -8.44 -50.93 -23.87
N GLY A 146 -7.33 -50.32 -24.25
CA GLY A 146 -6.78 -50.38 -25.61
C GLY A 146 -6.42 -51.81 -26.01
N MET A 147 -5.71 -52.54 -25.14
CA MET A 147 -5.41 -53.96 -25.35
C MET A 147 -6.69 -54.80 -25.52
N LYS A 148 -7.69 -54.62 -24.66
CA LYS A 148 -8.95 -55.37 -24.73
C LYS A 148 -9.78 -55.04 -25.98
N LEU A 149 -9.80 -53.78 -26.42
CA LEU A 149 -10.41 -53.38 -27.70
C LEU A 149 -9.72 -54.03 -28.90
N GLN A 150 -8.38 -54.11 -28.90
CA GLN A 150 -7.63 -54.80 -29.96
C GLN A 150 -7.83 -56.32 -29.90
N GLN A 151 -7.90 -56.93 -28.71
CA GLN A 151 -8.26 -58.34 -28.53
C GLN A 151 -9.67 -58.63 -29.07
N ALA A 152 -10.66 -57.80 -28.72
CA ALA A 152 -12.02 -57.88 -29.26
C ALA A 152 -12.04 -57.72 -30.80
N LEU A 153 -11.22 -56.83 -31.37
CA LEU A 153 -11.14 -56.66 -32.82
C LEU A 153 -10.54 -57.90 -33.50
N VAL A 154 -9.46 -58.47 -32.95
CA VAL A 154 -8.87 -59.73 -33.41
C VAL A 154 -9.88 -60.87 -33.26
N LEU A 155 -10.69 -60.90 -32.20
CA LEU A 155 -11.75 -61.88 -32.00
C LEU A 155 -12.88 -61.72 -33.02
N VAL A 156 -13.39 -60.52 -33.26
CA VAL A 156 -14.44 -60.27 -34.28
C VAL A 156 -13.90 -60.58 -35.68
N GLN A 157 -12.65 -60.26 -35.99
CA GLN A 157 -12.01 -60.66 -37.25
C GLN A 157 -11.81 -62.18 -37.33
N PHE A 158 -11.46 -62.84 -36.23
CA PHE A 158 -11.34 -64.30 -36.17
C PHE A 158 -12.70 -64.99 -36.33
N ILE A 159 -13.75 -64.53 -35.65
CA ILE A 159 -15.12 -65.03 -35.80
C ILE A 159 -15.60 -64.77 -37.21
N ARG A 160 -15.47 -63.55 -37.76
CA ARG A 160 -15.86 -63.26 -39.14
C ARG A 160 -15.05 -64.08 -40.15
N HIS A 161 -13.78 -64.38 -39.89
CA HIS A 161 -13.00 -65.29 -40.72
C HIS A 161 -13.42 -66.76 -40.53
N CYS A 162 -13.80 -67.17 -39.32
CA CYS A 162 -14.45 -68.46 -39.08
C CYS A 162 -15.79 -68.52 -39.80
N ASP A 163 -16.54 -67.43 -39.90
CA ASP A 163 -17.85 -67.35 -40.55
C ASP A 163 -17.73 -67.26 -42.06
N GLU A 164 -16.70 -66.58 -42.59
CA GLU A 164 -16.33 -66.61 -44.00
C GLU A 164 -15.84 -68.01 -44.39
N VAL A 165 -14.97 -68.64 -43.60
CA VAL A 165 -14.53 -70.01 -43.82
C VAL A 165 -15.67 -70.99 -43.57
N MET A 166 -16.63 -70.74 -42.67
CA MET A 166 -17.82 -71.57 -42.46
C MET A 166 -18.85 -71.42 -43.57
N PHE A 167 -19.07 -70.19 -44.06
CA PHE A 167 -19.91 -69.94 -45.22
C PHE A 167 -19.28 -70.58 -46.45
N TRP A 168 -17.98 -70.37 -46.68
CA TRP A 168 -17.21 -71.00 -47.74
C TRP A 168 -17.13 -72.52 -47.56
N ILE A 169 -17.06 -73.02 -46.31
CA ILE A 169 -17.17 -74.44 -45.97
C ILE A 169 -18.53 -74.95 -46.43
N ASN A 170 -19.61 -74.24 -46.10
CA ASN A 170 -20.97 -74.62 -46.44
C ASN A 170 -21.25 -74.44 -47.94
N GLU A 171 -20.67 -73.45 -48.60
CA GLU A 171 -20.76 -73.20 -50.04
C GLU A 171 -20.02 -74.29 -50.82
N LYS A 172 -18.81 -74.67 -50.38
CA LYS A 172 -18.07 -75.81 -50.95
C LYS A 172 -18.63 -77.16 -50.50
N SER A 173 -19.36 -77.23 -49.39
CA SER A 173 -20.16 -78.40 -49.01
C SER A 173 -21.36 -78.54 -49.93
N THR A 174 -22.13 -77.49 -50.13
CA THR A 174 -23.30 -77.45 -51.03
C THR A 174 -22.88 -77.75 -52.45
N PHE A 175 -21.79 -77.16 -52.96
CA PHE A 175 -21.21 -77.48 -54.28
C PHE A 175 -20.70 -78.92 -54.39
N LEU A 176 -20.34 -79.58 -53.28
CA LEU A 176 -20.05 -81.03 -53.23
C LEU A 176 -21.30 -81.90 -53.02
N SER A 177 -22.42 -81.32 -52.57
CA SER A 177 -23.69 -81.99 -52.29
C SER A 177 -24.74 -81.77 -53.38
N THR A 178 -24.47 -80.89 -54.36
CA THR A 178 -25.25 -80.74 -55.59
C THR A 178 -24.93 -81.89 -56.53
N GLU A 179 -25.77 -82.92 -56.51
CA GLU A 179 -25.65 -84.12 -57.33
C GLU A 179 -26.07 -83.87 -58.80
N GLU A 180 -25.22 -83.20 -59.58
CA GLU A 180 -25.33 -83.20 -61.04
C GLU A 180 -24.42 -84.27 -61.68
N PHE A 181 -24.95 -85.48 -61.81
CA PHE A 181 -24.41 -86.47 -62.75
C PHE A 181 -24.94 -86.14 -64.16
N GLY A 182 -24.07 -85.53 -64.99
CA GLY A 182 -24.42 -84.98 -66.30
C GLY A 182 -24.80 -86.01 -67.37
N GLN A 183 -25.24 -85.52 -68.54
CA GLN A 183 -25.84 -86.36 -69.59
C GLN A 183 -25.06 -86.48 -70.91
N ASP A 184 -24.12 -85.57 -71.24
CA ASP A 184 -23.40 -85.57 -72.53
C ASP A 184 -21.88 -85.40 -72.41
N LEU A 185 -21.14 -85.94 -73.39
CA LEU A 185 -19.71 -86.24 -73.27
C LEU A 185 -18.77 -85.02 -73.22
N GLU A 186 -19.16 -83.86 -73.76
CA GLU A 186 -18.37 -82.62 -73.61
C GLU A 186 -18.51 -81.96 -72.22
N HIS A 187 -19.45 -82.41 -71.38
CA HIS A 187 -19.63 -81.85 -70.03
C HIS A 187 -18.72 -82.48 -68.96
N VAL A 188 -17.92 -83.49 -69.32
CA VAL A 188 -17.12 -84.28 -68.37
C VAL A 188 -15.78 -83.62 -68.00
N GLU A 189 -15.23 -82.75 -68.84
CA GLU A 189 -13.89 -82.15 -68.60
C GLU A 189 -13.89 -80.97 -67.60
N GLY A 190 -15.01 -80.24 -67.48
CA GLY A 190 -15.14 -79.09 -66.60
C GLY A 190 -14.98 -79.42 -65.10
N PRO A 191 -15.76 -80.36 -64.53
CA PRO A 191 -15.66 -80.75 -63.13
C PRO A 191 -14.27 -81.30 -62.78
N ALA A 192 -13.64 -82.07 -63.66
CA ALA A 192 -12.30 -82.62 -63.43
C ALA A 192 -11.23 -81.51 -63.32
N ALA A 193 -11.28 -80.49 -64.17
CA ALA A 193 -10.38 -79.34 -64.07
C ALA A 193 -10.59 -78.54 -62.78
N GLN A 194 -11.84 -78.40 -62.32
CA GLN A 194 -12.18 -77.65 -61.11
C GLN A 194 -11.90 -78.43 -59.82
N VAL A 195 -12.06 -79.77 -59.85
CA VAL A 195 -11.66 -80.70 -58.77
C VAL A 195 -10.14 -80.93 -58.75
N ARG A 196 -9.40 -80.64 -59.84
CA ARG A 196 -7.94 -80.50 -59.80
C ARG A 196 -7.48 -79.07 -59.41
N ARG A 197 -8.38 -78.09 -59.49
CA ARG A 197 -8.31 -76.79 -58.78
C ARG A 197 -8.93 -76.87 -57.36
N VAL A 198 -8.85 -78.05 -56.76
CA VAL A 198 -8.71 -78.30 -55.32
C VAL A 198 -7.20 -78.39 -55.07
N PRO A 199 -6.44 -77.27 -55.09
CA PRO A 199 -4.99 -77.35 -55.09
C PRO A 199 -4.47 -77.81 -53.74
N GLU A 200 -3.66 -78.87 -53.74
CA GLU A 200 -2.98 -79.39 -52.55
C GLU A 200 -2.10 -78.34 -51.84
N GLY A 201 -1.77 -77.22 -52.51
CA GLY A 201 -0.91 -76.16 -51.97
C GLY A 201 -1.28 -74.70 -52.30
N HIS A 202 -2.51 -74.36 -52.74
CA HIS A 202 -2.88 -72.95 -53.03
C HIS A 202 -4.27 -72.52 -52.47
N GLY A 203 -4.37 -72.08 -51.22
CA GLY A 203 -3.24 -71.98 -50.29
C GLY A 203 -3.53 -71.65 -48.83
N LEU A 204 -3.78 -72.69 -48.01
CA LEU A 204 -3.59 -72.60 -46.55
C LEU A 204 -2.09 -72.51 -46.21
N THR A 205 -1.26 -72.88 -47.18
CA THR A 205 0.21 -72.79 -47.21
C THR A 205 0.74 -71.36 -47.23
N GLY A 206 -0.04 -70.38 -47.74
CA GLY A 206 0.43 -69.01 -47.89
C GLY A 206 0.25 -68.14 -46.64
N ILE A 207 -0.99 -68.00 -46.16
CA ILE A 207 -1.37 -66.84 -45.31
C ILE A 207 -2.12 -67.19 -44.01
N PRO A 208 -2.94 -68.26 -43.90
CA PRO A 208 -3.64 -68.55 -42.63
C PRO A 208 -2.77 -69.11 -41.50
N ARG A 209 -1.76 -69.93 -41.80
CA ARG A 209 -1.02 -70.68 -40.76
C ARG A 209 -0.09 -69.82 -39.90
N ASP A 210 0.47 -68.72 -40.43
CA ASP A 210 1.36 -67.83 -39.65
C ASP A 210 0.58 -66.80 -38.84
N ARG A 211 -0.48 -66.21 -39.39
CA ARG A 211 -1.40 -65.35 -38.61
C ARG A 211 -2.13 -66.13 -37.52
N GLY A 212 -2.58 -67.36 -37.78
CA GLY A 212 -3.10 -68.26 -36.76
C GLY A 212 -2.07 -68.54 -35.65
N GLN A 213 -0.78 -68.52 -35.96
CA GLN A 213 0.30 -68.64 -34.96
C GLN A 213 0.65 -67.33 -34.25
N ARG A 214 0.57 -66.16 -34.90
CA ARG A 214 0.72 -64.85 -34.23
C ARG A 214 -0.46 -64.57 -33.29
N ALA A 215 -1.69 -64.79 -33.76
CA ALA A 215 -2.89 -64.75 -32.93
C ALA A 215 -2.78 -65.73 -31.76
N ARG A 216 -2.31 -66.97 -31.96
CA ARG A 216 -1.98 -67.88 -30.85
C ARG A 216 -0.92 -67.29 -29.91
N ARG A 217 0.20 -66.74 -30.40
CA ARG A 217 1.23 -66.12 -29.53
C ARG A 217 0.68 -64.94 -28.73
N GLN A 218 -0.31 -64.21 -29.23
CA GLN A 218 -0.96 -63.07 -28.55
C GLN A 218 -2.21 -63.47 -27.73
N THR A 219 -2.68 -64.71 -27.82
CA THR A 219 -3.78 -65.28 -26.99
C THR A 219 -3.31 -66.41 -26.05
N SER A 220 -2.03 -66.79 -26.10
CA SER A 220 -1.41 -67.79 -25.20
C SER A 220 -0.67 -67.15 -24.01
N GLN A 221 -0.84 -65.85 -23.77
CA GLN A 221 -0.69 -65.31 -22.42
C GLN A 221 -1.98 -65.62 -21.67
N ASP A 222 -1.89 -66.31 -20.53
CA ASP A 222 -3.05 -66.66 -19.71
C ASP A 222 -3.74 -65.39 -19.22
N GLY A 223 -4.98 -65.16 -19.69
CA GLY A 223 -5.76 -63.96 -19.38
C GLY A 223 -6.73 -63.48 -20.47
N HIS A 224 -6.70 -64.03 -21.69
CA HIS A 224 -7.65 -63.62 -22.73
C HIS A 224 -9.12 -63.96 -22.33
N PRO A 225 -10.01 -62.97 -22.17
CA PRO A 225 -11.30 -63.15 -21.48
C PRO A 225 -12.26 -64.10 -22.20
N GLU A 226 -12.17 -64.18 -23.54
CA GLU A 226 -13.02 -65.03 -24.37
C GLU A 226 -12.24 -66.21 -24.97
N ARG A 227 -11.21 -66.68 -24.25
CA ARG A 227 -10.41 -67.88 -24.58
C ARG A 227 -11.28 -69.08 -24.94
N ASP A 228 -12.35 -69.33 -24.18
CA ASP A 228 -13.19 -70.51 -24.39
C ASP A 228 -14.12 -70.34 -25.60
N GLN A 229 -14.53 -69.12 -25.95
CA GLN A 229 -15.18 -68.86 -27.24
C GLN A 229 -14.20 -69.05 -28.41
N ILE A 230 -12.95 -68.60 -28.28
CA ILE A 230 -11.92 -68.89 -29.30
C ILE A 230 -11.69 -70.39 -29.43
N ILE A 231 -11.60 -71.14 -28.33
CA ILE A 231 -11.42 -72.59 -28.36
C ILE A 231 -12.64 -73.27 -28.98
N ASN A 232 -13.86 -72.94 -28.54
CA ASN A 232 -15.10 -73.50 -29.07
C ASN A 232 -15.29 -73.15 -30.55
N ARG A 233 -15.14 -71.89 -30.97
CA ARG A 233 -15.23 -71.51 -32.39
C ARG A 233 -14.08 -72.08 -33.22
N LYS A 234 -12.87 -72.22 -32.66
CA LYS A 234 -11.75 -72.94 -33.28
C LYS A 234 -12.05 -74.43 -33.43
N ASP A 235 -12.77 -75.05 -32.50
CA ASP A 235 -13.02 -76.49 -32.52
C ASP A 235 -14.35 -76.88 -33.18
N GLU A 236 -15.30 -75.96 -33.27
CA GLU A 236 -16.35 -75.93 -34.28
C GLU A 236 -15.75 -75.73 -35.66
N LEU A 237 -14.89 -74.72 -35.88
CA LEU A 237 -14.23 -74.52 -37.17
C LEU A 237 -13.33 -75.70 -37.49
N ASN A 238 -12.59 -76.29 -36.55
CA ASN A 238 -11.81 -77.50 -36.79
C ASN A 238 -12.72 -78.71 -36.99
N THR A 239 -13.89 -78.83 -36.36
CA THR A 239 -14.82 -79.94 -36.61
C THR A 239 -15.50 -79.78 -37.96
N ALA A 240 -15.82 -78.55 -38.35
CA ALA A 240 -16.38 -78.21 -39.64
C ALA A 240 -15.32 -78.24 -40.74
N TRP A 241 -14.04 -77.94 -40.46
CA TRP A 241 -12.82 -78.10 -41.26
C TRP A 241 -12.14 -79.47 -41.04
N GLN A 242 -12.79 -80.40 -40.33
CA GLN A 242 -12.49 -81.84 -40.31
C GLN A 242 -13.61 -82.62 -41.00
N ARG A 243 -14.87 -82.20 -40.88
CA ARG A 243 -15.91 -82.41 -41.91
C ARG A 243 -15.47 -81.82 -43.24
N LEU A 244 -14.71 -80.74 -43.23
CA LEU A 244 -13.97 -80.20 -44.36
C LEU A 244 -12.46 -80.38 -44.17
N LYS A 245 -12.04 -81.55 -43.65
CA LYS A 245 -10.78 -82.24 -44.02
C LYS A 245 -11.10 -83.56 -44.72
N GLN A 246 -12.23 -84.12 -44.36
CA GLN A 246 -13.06 -84.97 -45.20
C GLN A 246 -13.43 -84.17 -46.46
N MET A 247 -14.50 -83.37 -46.49
CA MET A 247 -14.94 -82.60 -47.68
C MET A 247 -14.04 -81.40 -48.06
N THR A 248 -12.85 -81.26 -47.44
CA THR A 248 -11.82 -80.25 -47.80
C THR A 248 -10.47 -80.62 -47.19
N LEU A 249 -9.95 -81.73 -47.63
CA LEU A 249 -8.60 -81.59 -48.12
C LEU A 249 -8.59 -80.42 -49.23
N MET A 250 -8.49 -79.01 -48.86
CA MET A 250 -8.23 -77.55 -49.55
C MET A 250 -8.65 -75.95 -49.04
N ARG A 251 -7.92 -74.71 -48.95
CA ARG A 251 -8.41 -73.14 -48.89
C ARG A 251 -7.62 -71.82 -48.15
N GLN A 252 -8.10 -70.53 -47.71
CA GLN A 252 -7.39 -69.08 -47.42
C GLN A 252 -7.99 -67.73 -46.54
N ASP A 253 -7.30 -66.53 -46.09
CA ASP A 253 -7.79 -65.02 -45.65
C ASP A 253 -6.92 -63.65 -45.07
N LYS A 254 -7.42 -62.49 -44.34
CA LYS A 254 -7.01 -60.90 -44.15
C LYS A 254 -7.31 -59.87 -42.82
N LEU A 255 -7.05 -58.46 -42.68
CA LEU A 255 -7.54 -57.29 -41.64
C LEU A 255 -6.70 -55.86 -41.19
N TYR A 256 -7.09 -54.78 -40.30
CA TYR A 256 -6.52 -53.27 -39.93
C TYR A 256 -7.07 -52.16 -38.73
N GLY A 257 -6.77 -50.74 -38.57
CA GLY A 257 -6.78 -49.67 -37.32
C GLY A 257 -7.21 -48.01 -37.22
N ALA A 258 -6.78 -46.94 -36.33
CA ALA A 258 -7.35 -45.44 -35.92
C ALA A 258 -6.62 -44.09 -35.08
N HIS A 259 -7.28 -43.05 -34.30
CA HIS A 259 -7.27 -41.44 -33.85
C HIS A 259 -6.45 -40.29 -32.83
N GLU A 260 -7.07 -39.25 -32.02
CA GLU A 260 -6.97 -37.62 -31.64
C GLU A 260 -6.27 -36.55 -30.45
N ILE A 261 -6.82 -35.56 -29.51
CA ILE A 261 -6.15 -34.27 -28.68
C ILE A 261 -6.80 -33.22 -27.43
N GLN A 262 -6.19 -32.10 -26.70
CA GLN A 262 -6.65 -31.03 -25.51
C GLN A 262 -5.87 -29.55 -25.07
N ARG A 263 -5.88 -28.44 -24.09
CA ARG A 263 -6.50 -27.54 -22.84
C ARG A 263 -5.89 -25.99 -22.37
N PHE A 264 -6.38 -25.03 -21.38
CA PHE A 264 -5.85 -23.76 -20.46
C PHE A 264 -6.43 -22.17 -20.35
N ASN A 265 -6.26 -20.94 -19.55
CA ASN A 265 -5.53 -20.06 -18.39
C ASN A 265 -6.11 -18.55 -17.75
N ARG A 266 -5.51 -17.61 -16.81
CA ARG A 266 -5.95 -16.21 -16.02
C ARG A 266 -4.88 -14.97 -15.60
N ASP A 267 -4.85 -13.70 -14.86
CA ASP A 267 -5.54 -12.35 -14.25
C ASP A 267 -4.55 -11.27 -13.40
N ALA A 268 -4.61 -10.02 -12.66
CA ALA A 268 -5.30 -8.61 -12.28
C ALA A 268 -4.58 -7.47 -11.23
N ASP A 269 -4.92 -6.09 -10.94
CA ASP A 269 -4.35 -5.01 -9.85
C ASP A 269 -4.97 -3.46 -9.47
N GLU A 270 -4.39 -2.39 -8.68
CA GLU A 270 -4.96 -1.08 -7.87
C GLU A 270 -4.29 0.48 -7.75
N THR A 271 -4.74 1.63 -6.98
CA THR A 271 -4.31 3.21 -6.91
C THR A 271 -4.58 4.34 -5.67
N VAL A 272 -4.19 5.74 -5.61
CA VAL A 272 -4.23 6.85 -4.42
C VAL A 272 -4.14 8.55 -4.56
N ALA A 273 -4.17 9.55 -3.51
CA ALA A 273 -4.19 11.17 -3.43
C ALA A 273 -3.65 12.05 -2.09
N ASP A 274 -3.63 13.41 -1.58
CA ASP A 274 -3.99 15.00 -1.64
C ASP A 274 -3.21 16.06 -0.56
N LEU A 275 -3.19 17.45 -0.15
CA LEU A 275 -3.88 18.90 0.00
C LEU A 275 -2.89 20.23 0.38
N ALA A 276 -2.93 21.61 0.85
CA ALA A 276 -3.63 22.87 1.59
C ALA A 276 -3.06 24.44 1.33
N SER A 277 -3.05 25.75 1.95
CA SER A 277 -3.35 26.76 3.19
C SER A 277 -3.33 28.46 3.07
N VAL A 278 -3.26 29.46 4.11
CA VAL A 278 -3.40 31.09 4.13
C VAL A 278 -2.88 32.06 5.41
N GLN A 279 -2.89 33.45 5.88
CA GLN A 279 -3.35 34.99 5.74
C GLN A 279 -2.67 36.27 6.66
N ALA A 280 -3.06 37.65 6.76
CA ALA A 280 -2.51 38.93 7.59
C ALA A 280 -3.33 40.41 7.69
N LEU A 281 -3.16 41.74 8.22
CA LEU A 281 -2.34 42.82 9.09
C LEU A 281 -2.91 44.40 9.40
N GLN A 282 -2.39 45.44 10.25
CA GLN A 282 -2.88 46.96 10.55
C GLN A 282 -2.08 48.19 11.40
N ARG A 283 -2.43 49.59 11.54
CA ARG A 283 -1.83 50.90 12.32
C ARG A 283 -2.65 52.37 12.44
N LYS A 284 -2.50 53.69 13.02
CA LYS A 284 -1.74 54.73 14.01
C LYS A 284 -2.42 56.22 14.49
N HIS A 285 -1.78 57.42 14.95
CA HIS A 285 -2.29 58.69 15.83
C HIS A 285 -1.82 60.32 15.73
N GLU A 286 -2.06 61.38 16.68
CA GLU A 286 -2.09 63.00 16.58
C GLU A 286 -1.66 64.15 17.77
N GLY A 287 -1.97 65.58 17.83
CA GLY A 287 -1.52 66.74 18.85
C GLY A 287 -1.86 68.41 18.85
N VAL A 288 -1.49 69.40 19.82
CA VAL A 288 -1.95 70.96 20.02
C VAL A 288 -1.14 72.19 20.85
N GLU A 289 -1.60 73.52 21.16
CA GLU A 289 -0.89 74.91 21.57
C GLU A 289 -1.51 76.14 22.57
N ARG A 290 -0.85 77.35 23.02
CA ARG A 290 -1.40 78.70 23.73
C ARG A 290 -0.61 80.15 24.04
N ASP A 291 -1.14 81.29 24.72
CA ASP A 291 -0.79 82.87 24.73
C ASP A 291 -0.88 83.98 26.01
N LEU A 292 -0.80 85.42 25.94
CA LEU A 292 -0.38 86.51 27.03
C LEU A 292 -0.60 88.15 27.01
N ALA A 293 -1.44 88.88 26.24
CA ALA A 293 -1.12 90.27 25.73
C ALA A 293 -1.53 91.67 26.39
N ALA A 294 -2.20 91.83 27.55
CA ALA A 294 -3.04 93.04 27.81
C ALA A 294 -2.54 94.23 28.71
N LEU A 295 -1.27 94.31 29.12
CA LEU A 295 -0.78 95.35 30.05
C LEU A 295 0.09 96.46 29.43
N GLU A 296 0.67 96.20 28.26
CA GLU A 296 1.68 97.03 27.58
C GLU A 296 1.15 98.43 27.19
N ASP A 297 -0.10 98.49 26.70
CA ASP A 297 -0.76 99.73 26.25
C ASP A 297 -0.81 100.84 27.31
N LYS A 298 -0.90 100.48 28.60
CA LYS A 298 -1.08 101.44 29.68
C LYS A 298 0.19 102.23 29.98
N VAL A 299 1.35 101.57 29.97
CA VAL A 299 2.65 102.25 30.14
C VAL A 299 2.96 103.11 28.91
N SER A 300 2.69 102.59 27.72
CA SER A 300 2.77 103.34 26.45
C SER A 300 1.90 104.60 26.44
N THR A 301 0.79 104.62 27.18
CA THR A 301 -0.10 105.79 27.30
C THR A 301 0.42 106.82 28.31
N LEU A 302 0.97 106.37 29.45
CA LEU A 302 1.54 107.27 30.47
C LEU A 302 2.78 108.02 29.96
N GLY A 303 3.65 107.38 29.19
CA GLY A 303 4.81 108.04 28.57
C GLY A 303 4.41 109.20 27.64
N LYS A 304 3.38 109.00 26.81
CA LYS A 304 2.86 110.03 25.88
C LYS A 304 2.26 111.24 26.60
N GLU A 305 1.58 111.04 27.72
CA GLU A 305 1.03 112.15 28.52
C GLU A 305 2.13 112.87 29.32
N ALA A 306 3.19 112.17 29.73
CA ALA A 306 4.39 112.80 30.32
C ALA A 306 5.10 113.71 29.29
N ASP A 307 5.34 113.24 28.06
CA ASP A 307 5.89 114.05 26.96
C ASP A 307 5.05 115.31 26.72
N ARG A 308 3.72 115.17 26.71
CA ARG A 308 2.76 116.27 26.55
C ARG A 308 2.84 117.27 27.71
N LEU A 309 2.96 116.82 28.95
CA LEU A 309 3.06 117.70 30.13
C LEU A 309 4.40 118.46 30.16
N CYS A 310 5.52 117.81 29.82
CA CYS A 310 6.82 118.48 29.65
C CYS A 310 6.75 119.59 28.58
N ALA A 311 6.01 119.38 27.50
CA ALA A 311 5.83 120.38 26.43
C ALA A 311 4.93 121.58 26.82
N ILE A 312 4.14 121.48 27.90
CA ILE A 312 3.23 122.55 28.37
C ILE A 312 3.80 123.28 29.60
N HIS A 313 4.57 122.59 30.45
CA HIS A 313 5.09 123.11 31.72
C HIS A 313 6.60 122.90 31.85
N GLY A 314 7.38 123.68 31.09
CA GLY A 314 8.85 123.61 31.07
C GLY A 314 9.49 123.72 32.46
N ASP A 315 8.96 124.61 33.31
CA ASP A 315 9.41 124.86 34.69
C ASP A 315 9.40 123.61 35.60
N HIS A 316 8.68 122.55 35.20
CA HIS A 316 8.56 121.28 35.94
C HIS A 316 8.97 120.07 35.09
N ALA A 317 9.47 120.28 33.87
CA ALA A 317 9.80 119.21 32.93
C ALA A 317 10.82 118.22 33.51
N ASP A 318 11.88 118.69 34.17
CA ASP A 318 12.90 117.82 34.80
C ASP A 318 12.29 116.84 35.82
N VAL A 319 11.29 117.28 36.59
CA VAL A 319 10.61 116.47 37.62
C VAL A 319 9.68 115.43 36.97
N ILE A 320 8.99 115.82 35.91
CA ILE A 320 8.10 114.93 35.13
C ILE A 320 8.95 113.89 34.37
N GLN A 321 10.05 114.31 33.76
CA GLN A 321 11.01 113.46 33.05
C GLN A 321 11.66 112.44 33.99
N ALA A 322 12.07 112.87 35.20
CA ALA A 322 12.60 111.98 36.23
C ALA A 322 11.55 110.95 36.69
N LYS A 323 10.29 111.37 36.92
CA LYS A 323 9.23 110.45 37.33
C LYS A 323 8.80 109.49 36.22
N ARG A 324 8.88 109.91 34.95
CA ARG A 324 8.72 109.05 33.77
C ARG A 324 9.81 107.98 33.73
N ALA A 325 11.08 108.37 33.82
CA ALA A 325 12.20 107.43 33.78
C ALA A 325 12.09 106.36 34.89
N GLU A 326 11.70 106.77 36.11
CA GLU A 326 11.44 105.87 37.22
C GLU A 326 10.33 104.84 36.91
N ILE A 327 9.26 105.25 36.19
CA ILE A 327 8.17 104.36 35.77
C ILE A 327 8.62 103.41 34.64
N GLU A 328 9.42 103.89 33.69
CA GLU A 328 9.98 103.08 32.59
C GLU A 328 10.96 102.02 33.15
N ASP A 329 11.83 102.39 34.09
CA ASP A 329 12.72 101.45 34.81
C ASP A 329 11.92 100.40 35.61
N TYR A 330 10.86 100.80 36.33
CA TYR A 330 9.99 99.84 37.02
C TYR A 330 9.28 98.90 36.05
N TRP A 331 8.80 99.38 34.90
CA TRP A 331 8.17 98.54 33.87
C TRP A 331 9.17 97.55 33.25
N HIS A 332 10.38 97.99 32.91
CA HIS A 332 11.43 97.10 32.42
C HIS A 332 11.84 96.06 33.48
N SER A 333 11.99 96.46 34.74
CA SER A 333 12.29 95.55 35.85
C SER A 333 11.16 94.52 36.08
N LEU A 334 9.90 94.95 36.00
CA LEU A 334 8.73 94.07 36.14
C LEU A 334 8.61 93.11 34.97
N THR A 335 8.81 93.58 33.74
CA THR A 335 8.76 92.77 32.51
C THR A 335 9.87 91.72 32.51
N ALA A 336 11.10 92.10 32.91
CA ALA A 336 12.20 91.16 33.08
C ALA A 336 11.87 90.08 34.13
N LYS A 337 11.36 90.46 35.30
CA LYS A 337 10.95 89.51 36.36
C LYS A 337 9.76 88.64 35.96
N ALA A 338 8.82 89.16 35.17
CA ALA A 338 7.70 88.39 34.63
C ALA A 338 8.16 87.37 33.58
N LYS A 339 9.09 87.76 32.70
CA LYS A 339 9.75 86.88 31.75
C LYS A 339 10.56 85.78 32.46
N GLU A 340 11.43 86.15 33.40
CA GLU A 340 12.23 85.24 34.21
C GLU A 340 11.35 84.25 35.00
N ARG A 341 10.24 84.74 35.59
CA ARG A 341 9.28 83.88 36.30
C ARG A 341 8.54 82.94 35.34
N ARG A 342 8.16 83.40 34.15
CA ARG A 342 7.54 82.54 33.12
C ARG A 342 8.51 81.44 32.70
N GLU A 343 9.75 81.80 32.39
CA GLU A 343 10.81 80.86 31.98
C GLU A 343 11.09 79.81 33.07
N LYS A 344 11.25 80.23 34.33
CA LYS A 344 11.40 79.31 35.47
C LYS A 344 10.16 78.42 35.73
N LEU A 345 8.96 78.90 35.39
CA LEU A 345 7.73 78.10 35.48
C LEU A 345 7.60 77.12 34.31
N GLU A 346 8.00 77.49 33.09
CA GLU A 346 8.06 76.61 31.92
C GLU A 346 9.13 75.52 32.10
N GLU A 347 10.29 75.86 32.65
CA GLU A 347 11.36 74.94 33.05
C GLU A 347 10.89 73.95 34.12
N SER A 348 10.33 74.45 35.23
CA SER A 348 9.78 73.61 36.30
C SER A 348 8.63 72.73 35.81
N TYR A 349 7.74 73.25 34.96
CA TYR A 349 6.67 72.47 34.33
C TYR A 349 7.24 71.37 33.44
N ALA A 350 8.22 71.67 32.59
CA ALA A 350 8.86 70.69 31.72
C ALA A 350 9.58 69.59 32.51
N LEU A 351 10.29 69.93 33.61
CA LEU A 351 10.86 68.94 34.52
C LEU A 351 9.76 68.08 35.17
N HIS A 352 8.71 68.68 35.72
CA HIS A 352 7.66 67.92 36.39
C HIS A 352 6.82 67.05 35.43
N ARG A 353 6.65 67.49 34.17
CA ARG A 353 6.09 66.69 33.08
C ARG A 353 7.01 65.50 32.76
N PHE A 354 8.28 65.74 32.47
CA PHE A 354 9.28 64.67 32.24
C PHE A 354 9.32 63.65 33.39
N LEU A 355 9.37 64.12 34.65
CA LEU A 355 9.37 63.25 35.84
C LEU A 355 8.01 62.57 36.09
N ALA A 356 6.90 63.03 35.51
CA ALA A 356 5.63 62.30 35.53
C ALA A 356 5.62 61.19 34.48
N ASP A 357 5.94 61.53 33.23
CA ASP A 357 5.95 60.57 32.11
C ASP A 357 7.01 59.47 32.34
N PHE A 358 8.17 59.80 32.91
CA PHE A 358 9.18 58.82 33.36
C PHE A 358 8.62 57.83 34.38
N ARG A 359 7.83 58.28 35.36
CA ARG A 359 7.25 57.40 36.38
C ARG A 359 6.14 56.52 35.84
N ASP A 360 5.32 57.00 34.89
CA ASP A 360 4.35 56.17 34.19
C ASP A 360 5.05 55.05 33.41
N LEU A 361 6.06 55.39 32.61
CA LEU A 361 6.81 54.41 31.82
C LEU A 361 7.56 53.40 32.70
N VAL A 362 8.15 53.81 33.82
CA VAL A 362 8.82 52.88 34.75
C VAL A 362 7.80 52.00 35.49
N SER A 363 6.62 52.50 35.87
CA SER A 363 5.56 51.63 36.42
C SER A 363 5.15 50.59 35.40
N TRP A 364 4.73 51.05 34.21
CA TRP A 364 4.25 50.18 33.13
C TRP A 364 5.32 49.16 32.67
N ILE A 365 6.61 49.52 32.66
CA ILE A 365 7.69 48.55 32.41
C ILE A 365 7.68 47.43 33.46
N ASN A 366 7.55 47.76 34.75
CA ASN A 366 7.56 46.76 35.81
C ASN A 366 6.30 45.90 35.79
N ASP A 367 5.14 46.51 35.52
CA ASP A 367 3.87 45.81 35.35
C ASP A 367 3.94 44.83 34.15
N MET A 368 4.48 45.26 33.01
CA MET A 368 4.67 44.41 31.82
C MET A 368 5.71 43.31 32.04
N LYS A 369 6.82 43.59 32.74
CA LYS A 369 7.80 42.56 33.15
C LYS A 369 7.15 41.49 34.04
N ALA A 370 6.26 41.90 34.95
CA ALA A 370 5.52 40.96 35.80
C ALA A 370 4.56 40.09 34.98
N ILE A 371 3.82 40.66 34.03
CA ILE A 371 2.91 39.93 33.13
C ILE A 371 3.69 38.87 32.32
N ILE A 372 4.76 39.27 31.62
CA ILE A 372 5.61 38.37 30.81
C ILE A 372 6.23 37.22 31.64
N SER A 373 6.44 37.45 32.94
CA SER A 373 7.04 36.47 33.85
C SER A 373 6.02 35.57 34.58
N ALA A 374 4.73 35.87 34.53
CA ALA A 374 3.72 35.24 35.39
C ALA A 374 3.24 33.86 34.92
N ASP A 375 3.40 33.54 33.63
CA ASP A 375 2.88 32.32 33.01
C ASP A 375 3.72 31.06 33.32
N GLU A 376 3.06 29.90 33.35
CA GLU A 376 3.73 28.59 33.24
C GLU A 376 3.90 28.18 31.76
N LEU A 377 4.79 27.21 31.49
CA LEU A 377 4.91 26.59 30.17
C LEU A 377 3.73 25.64 29.90
N ALA A 378 3.30 25.58 28.63
CA ALA A 378 2.20 24.74 28.20
C ALA A 378 2.53 23.24 28.22
N LYS A 379 1.48 22.42 28.37
CA LYS A 379 1.54 20.95 28.48
C LYS A 379 0.89 20.24 27.27
N ASP A 380 0.47 21.02 26.28
CA ASP A 380 -0.07 20.58 24.99
C ASP A 380 0.16 21.69 23.93
N VAL A 381 -0.09 21.35 22.66
CA VAL A 381 0.15 22.25 21.51
C VAL A 381 -0.77 23.48 21.52
N ALA A 382 -2.06 23.32 21.85
CA ALA A 382 -3.02 24.42 21.81
C ALA A 382 -2.74 25.47 22.91
N GLY A 383 -2.28 25.03 24.07
CA GLY A 383 -1.76 25.91 25.12
C GLY A 383 -0.48 26.63 24.70
N ALA A 384 0.42 25.97 23.97
CA ALA A 384 1.65 26.60 23.49
C ALA A 384 1.37 27.66 22.41
N GLU A 385 0.45 27.37 21.49
CA GLU A 385 -0.08 28.32 20.49
C GLU A 385 -0.70 29.56 21.18
N ALA A 386 -1.56 29.36 22.17
CA ALA A 386 -2.19 30.46 22.93
C ALA A 386 -1.20 31.29 23.77
N LEU A 387 -0.13 30.69 24.29
CA LEU A 387 0.97 31.42 24.94
C LEU A 387 1.74 32.28 23.94
N LEU A 388 2.06 31.75 22.75
CA LEU A 388 2.75 32.49 21.70
C LEU A 388 1.89 33.65 21.16
N GLU A 389 0.57 33.44 20.96
CA GLU A 389 -0.36 34.48 20.53
C GLU A 389 -0.40 35.65 21.52
N ARG A 390 -0.65 35.37 22.81
CA ARG A 390 -0.66 36.40 23.87
C ARG A 390 0.71 37.06 24.09
N HIS A 391 1.80 36.32 23.94
CA HIS A 391 3.15 36.91 24.00
C HIS A 391 3.41 37.89 22.85
N GLN A 392 2.80 37.65 21.68
CA GLN A 392 2.82 38.56 20.55
C GLN A 392 1.86 39.75 20.72
N GLU A 393 0.75 39.60 21.47
CA GLU A 393 -0.06 40.75 21.93
C GLU A 393 0.76 41.69 22.81
N HIS A 394 1.48 41.15 23.81
CA HIS A 394 2.38 41.94 24.66
C HIS A 394 3.50 42.60 23.87
N ARG A 395 3.98 41.99 22.77
CA ARG A 395 4.92 42.65 21.85
C ARG A 395 4.31 43.90 21.20
N GLY A 396 3.04 43.81 20.81
CA GLY A 396 2.25 44.92 20.28
C GLY A 396 2.03 46.04 21.30
N GLU A 397 1.79 45.71 22.57
CA GLU A 397 1.73 46.70 23.67
C GLU A 397 3.06 47.44 23.85
N ILE A 398 4.19 46.72 23.75
CA ILE A 398 5.54 47.31 23.82
C ILE A 398 5.80 48.26 22.64
N ASP A 399 5.47 47.85 21.41
CA ASP A 399 5.61 48.72 20.23
C ASP A 399 4.68 49.94 20.28
N ALA A 400 3.46 49.80 20.83
CA ALA A 400 2.52 50.90 20.99
C ALA A 400 3.01 51.96 22.00
N ARG A 401 3.93 51.62 22.91
CA ARG A 401 4.57 52.56 23.85
C ARG A 401 5.82 53.24 23.29
N GLU A 402 6.33 52.86 22.12
CA GLU A 402 7.60 53.37 21.58
C GLU A 402 7.61 54.90 21.40
N ASP A 403 6.52 55.49 20.88
CA ASP A 403 6.40 56.95 20.74
C ASP A 403 6.51 57.66 22.10
N SER A 404 5.98 57.07 23.17
CA SER A 404 6.04 57.64 24.53
C SER A 404 7.47 57.60 25.07
N PHE A 405 8.21 56.51 24.84
CA PHE A 405 9.64 56.45 25.18
C PHE A 405 10.45 57.51 24.44
N ILE A 406 10.17 57.71 23.14
CA ILE A 406 10.84 58.74 22.33
C ILE A 406 10.50 60.14 22.86
N ALA A 407 9.22 60.43 23.12
CA ALA A 407 8.77 61.73 23.62
C ALA A 407 9.38 62.09 24.98
N THR A 408 9.37 61.17 25.95
CA THR A 408 9.99 61.38 27.28
C THR A 408 11.51 61.52 27.17
N THR A 409 12.16 60.74 26.29
CA THR A 409 13.61 60.85 26.04
C THR A 409 13.97 62.23 25.48
N GLU A 410 13.18 62.71 24.52
CA GLU A 410 13.39 63.99 23.85
C GLU A 410 13.11 65.18 24.78
N ALA A 411 12.03 65.13 25.57
CA ALA A 411 11.76 66.12 26.61
C ALA A 411 12.92 66.23 27.63
N GLY A 412 13.48 65.09 28.04
CA GLY A 412 14.68 65.05 28.89
C GLY A 412 15.92 65.68 28.21
N ARG A 413 16.17 65.37 26.93
CA ARG A 413 17.28 65.99 26.18
C ARG A 413 17.15 67.51 26.09
N GLN A 414 15.95 68.02 25.81
CA GLN A 414 15.71 69.46 25.72
C GLN A 414 15.91 70.20 27.05
N LEU A 415 15.72 69.52 28.19
CA LEU A 415 16.12 70.06 29.51
C LEU A 415 17.65 70.14 29.66
N LEU A 416 18.38 69.11 29.19
CA LEU A 416 19.85 69.10 29.21
C LEU A 416 20.46 70.15 28.28
N GLU A 417 19.94 70.30 27.05
CA GLU A 417 20.43 71.31 26.08
C GLU A 417 20.23 72.75 26.56
N LYS A 418 19.17 73.01 27.32
CA LYS A 418 18.91 74.31 27.97
C LYS A 418 19.78 74.55 29.21
N GLY A 419 20.57 73.58 29.66
CA GLY A 419 21.39 73.69 30.88
C GLY A 419 20.55 73.74 32.16
N HIS A 420 19.41 73.04 32.18
CA HIS A 420 18.45 73.10 33.28
C HIS A 420 19.07 72.75 34.65
N TYR A 421 18.61 73.40 35.73
CA TYR A 421 19.22 73.27 37.07
C TYR A 421 19.24 71.83 37.63
N ALA A 422 18.35 70.97 37.15
CA ALA A 422 18.26 69.55 37.53
C ALA A 422 18.91 68.60 36.51
N SER A 423 19.88 69.06 35.71
CA SER A 423 20.48 68.28 34.61
C SER A 423 21.03 66.91 35.03
N ASP A 424 21.64 66.80 36.22
CA ASP A 424 22.17 65.52 36.69
C ASP A 424 21.05 64.50 36.99
N GLU A 425 19.94 64.93 37.59
CA GLU A 425 18.75 64.08 37.81
C GLU A 425 18.13 63.65 36.48
N VAL A 426 17.94 64.59 35.54
CA VAL A 426 17.39 64.29 34.21
C VAL A 426 18.26 63.27 33.47
N LYS A 427 19.58 63.43 33.53
CA LYS A 427 20.55 62.52 32.91
C LYS A 427 20.52 61.12 33.57
N GLU A 428 20.39 61.06 34.90
CA GLU A 428 20.20 59.80 35.62
C GLU A 428 18.90 59.10 35.15
N LYS A 429 17.76 59.80 35.14
CA LYS A 429 16.46 59.20 34.79
C LYS A 429 16.40 58.77 33.33
N LEU A 430 17.02 59.51 32.40
CA LEU A 430 17.20 59.06 31.01
C LEU A 430 18.02 57.77 30.91
N SER A 431 19.10 57.65 31.68
CA SER A 431 19.92 56.44 31.70
C SER A 431 19.21 55.24 32.34
N MET A 432 18.38 55.47 33.36
CA MET A 432 17.51 54.44 33.94
C MET A 432 16.47 53.97 32.90
N LEU A 433 15.78 54.90 32.24
CA LEU A 433 14.70 54.59 31.30
C LEU A 433 15.19 53.75 30.10
N ASP A 434 16.36 54.08 29.55
CA ASP A 434 16.99 53.30 28.48
C ASP A 434 17.39 51.88 28.95
N SER A 435 17.95 51.77 30.16
CA SER A 435 18.30 50.47 30.78
C SER A 435 17.05 49.61 31.04
N ASP A 436 16.01 50.19 31.64
CA ASP A 436 14.78 49.48 32.00
C ASP A 436 14.00 49.01 30.78
N LYS A 437 13.96 49.82 29.70
CA LYS A 437 13.41 49.49 28.39
C LYS A 437 14.18 48.36 27.72
N ARG A 438 15.51 48.42 27.67
CA ARG A 438 16.35 47.32 27.15
C ARG A 438 16.13 46.02 27.92
N SER A 439 16.02 46.10 29.24
CA SER A 439 15.72 44.95 30.10
C SER A 439 14.31 44.37 29.85
N LEU A 440 13.30 45.19 29.52
CA LEU A 440 11.98 44.70 29.12
C LEU A 440 12.03 43.96 27.78
N ILE A 441 12.69 44.53 26.77
CA ILE A 441 12.82 43.91 25.45
C ILE A 441 13.60 42.59 25.56
N ALA A 442 14.72 42.56 26.29
CA ALA A 442 15.51 41.36 26.51
C ALA A 442 14.71 40.23 27.21
N LEU A 443 13.91 40.57 28.23
CA LEU A 443 13.01 39.61 28.89
C LEU A 443 11.95 39.07 27.92
N TRP A 444 11.39 39.93 27.06
CA TRP A 444 10.42 39.50 26.04
C TRP A 444 11.06 38.56 25.00
N ASP A 445 12.27 38.86 24.52
CA ASP A 445 13.01 38.00 23.59
C ASP A 445 13.38 36.65 24.21
N GLU A 446 13.91 36.65 25.45
CA GLU A 446 14.22 35.43 26.22
C GLU A 446 12.96 34.57 26.41
N ARG A 447 11.84 35.19 26.80
CA ARG A 447 10.57 34.50 26.99
C ARG A 447 9.97 33.97 25.68
N ARG A 448 10.15 34.68 24.56
CA ARG A 448 9.72 34.19 23.24
C ARG A 448 10.46 32.90 22.88
N ILE A 449 11.78 32.86 23.05
CA ILE A 449 12.60 31.67 22.77
C ILE A 449 12.14 30.47 23.61
N LEU A 450 11.78 30.68 24.89
CA LEU A 450 11.24 29.63 25.75
C LEU A 450 9.86 29.11 25.28
N TYR A 451 8.99 29.98 24.77
CA TYR A 451 7.70 29.56 24.19
C TYR A 451 7.85 28.89 22.82
N GLU A 452 8.78 29.35 21.98
CA GLU A 452 9.14 28.72 20.70
C GLU A 452 9.64 27.28 20.95
N GLN A 453 10.60 27.10 21.87
CA GLN A 453 11.11 25.78 22.27
C GLN A 453 10.03 24.89 22.93
N CYS A 454 9.13 25.47 23.72
CA CYS A 454 8.00 24.74 24.30
C CYS A 454 7.05 24.23 23.21
N MET A 455 6.72 25.06 22.21
CA MET A 455 5.88 24.68 21.08
C MET A 455 6.50 23.54 20.27
N ASP A 456 7.77 23.66 19.88
CA ASP A 456 8.50 22.60 19.16
C ASP A 456 8.48 21.26 19.93
N LEU A 457 8.65 21.31 21.25
CA LEU A 457 8.60 20.14 22.12
C LEU A 457 7.18 19.53 22.20
N GLN A 458 6.12 20.36 22.29
CA GLN A 458 4.74 19.87 22.29
C GLN A 458 4.31 19.27 20.93
N LEU A 459 4.81 19.83 19.81
CA LEU A 459 4.66 19.23 18.49
C LEU A 459 5.35 17.85 18.43
N PHE A 460 6.57 17.73 18.97
CA PHE A 460 7.31 16.46 19.02
C PHE A 460 6.62 15.39 19.89
N TYR A 461 6.04 15.76 21.04
CA TYR A 461 5.23 14.83 21.84
C TYR A 461 4.03 14.32 21.03
N ARG A 462 3.22 15.23 20.48
CA ARG A 462 2.04 14.91 19.67
C ARG A 462 2.40 13.97 18.51
N ASP A 463 3.46 14.27 17.78
CA ASP A 463 3.81 13.52 16.55
C ASP A 463 4.45 12.17 16.86
N THR A 464 5.19 12.04 17.98
CA THR A 464 5.67 10.72 18.44
C THR A 464 4.56 9.86 19.05
N GLU A 465 3.56 10.46 19.73
CA GLU A 465 2.37 9.74 20.21
C GLU A 465 1.46 9.28 19.06
N GLN A 466 1.25 10.13 18.04
CA GLN A 466 0.54 9.74 16.82
C GLN A 466 1.26 8.59 16.10
N ALA A 467 2.59 8.64 15.98
CA ALA A 467 3.38 7.56 15.39
C ALA A 467 3.27 6.25 16.20
N ASP A 468 3.40 6.30 17.53
CA ASP A 468 3.27 5.13 18.40
C ASP A 468 1.85 4.53 18.40
N THR A 469 0.82 5.37 18.35
CA THR A 469 -0.60 4.96 18.28
C THR A 469 -0.90 4.33 16.93
N TRP A 470 -0.40 4.93 15.85
CA TRP A 470 -0.51 4.38 14.50
C TRP A 470 0.23 3.04 14.40
N MET A 471 1.44 2.90 14.95
CA MET A 471 2.16 1.62 14.97
C MET A 471 1.39 0.56 15.78
N ALA A 472 0.99 0.87 17.02
CA ALA A 472 0.25 -0.05 17.88
C ALA A 472 -1.01 -0.63 17.23
N LYS A 473 -1.76 0.20 16.49
CA LYS A 473 -2.95 -0.23 15.75
C LYS A 473 -2.65 -1.29 14.69
N HIS A 474 -1.51 -1.20 14.01
CA HIS A 474 -1.12 -2.12 12.93
C HIS A 474 -0.27 -3.29 13.41
N GLU A 475 0.49 -3.15 14.49
CA GLU A 475 1.17 -4.26 15.20
C GLU A 475 0.16 -5.35 15.59
N ALA A 476 -1.04 -4.99 16.04
CA ALA A 476 -2.12 -5.94 16.33
C ALA A 476 -2.57 -6.77 15.11
N PHE A 477 -2.48 -6.23 13.89
CA PHE A 477 -2.74 -6.98 12.66
C PHE A 477 -1.56 -7.87 12.27
N LEU A 478 -0.32 -7.38 12.42
CA LEU A 478 0.89 -8.16 12.13
C LEU A 478 1.08 -9.34 13.10
N ALA A 479 0.64 -9.18 14.35
CA ALA A 479 0.64 -10.21 15.38
C ALA A 479 -0.43 -11.29 15.20
N ASN A 480 -1.43 -11.09 14.32
CA ASN A 480 -2.34 -12.17 13.94
C ASN A 480 -1.56 -13.19 13.10
N GLU A 481 -1.51 -14.46 13.54
CA GLU A 481 -0.79 -15.50 12.80
C GLU A 481 -1.54 -16.00 11.56
N ASP A 482 -2.86 -15.78 11.45
CA ASP A 482 -3.71 -16.27 10.35
C ASP A 482 -3.18 -15.87 8.95
N LEU A 483 -3.04 -16.86 8.06
CA LEU A 483 -2.53 -16.70 6.70
C LEU A 483 -3.60 -16.97 5.62
N GLY A 484 -4.86 -17.18 5.99
CA GLY A 484 -5.96 -17.48 5.08
C GLY A 484 -6.07 -18.97 4.72
N ASP A 485 -7.31 -19.47 4.74
CA ASP A 485 -7.70 -20.87 4.52
C ASP A 485 -8.01 -21.22 3.04
N SER A 486 -8.21 -20.18 2.22
CA SER A 486 -8.70 -20.24 0.84
C SER A 486 -8.10 -19.09 0.02
N LEU A 487 -8.05 -19.23 -1.30
CA LEU A 487 -7.36 -18.26 -2.16
C LEU A 487 -7.86 -16.82 -1.95
N ASP A 488 -9.19 -16.64 -1.87
CA ASP A 488 -9.83 -15.33 -1.67
C ASP A 488 -9.47 -14.73 -0.30
N SER A 489 -9.35 -15.53 0.76
CA SER A 489 -8.97 -15.04 2.10
C SER A 489 -7.49 -14.66 2.17
N VAL A 490 -6.59 -15.37 1.48
CA VAL A 490 -5.18 -14.93 1.37
C VAL A 490 -5.03 -13.68 0.51
N GLU A 491 -5.70 -13.60 -0.66
CA GLU A 491 -5.59 -12.44 -1.54
C GLU A 491 -6.17 -11.16 -0.88
N ALA A 492 -7.23 -11.29 -0.07
CA ALA A 492 -7.72 -10.20 0.78
C ALA A 492 -6.71 -9.76 1.86
N LEU A 493 -6.10 -10.69 2.59
CA LEU A 493 -5.06 -10.38 3.59
C LEU A 493 -3.82 -9.72 2.96
N ILE A 494 -3.46 -10.10 1.74
CA ILE A 494 -2.37 -9.47 0.97
C ILE A 494 -2.76 -8.04 0.56
N GLN A 495 -3.98 -7.81 0.08
CA GLN A 495 -4.45 -6.46 -0.30
C GLN A 495 -4.45 -5.52 0.92
N GLU A 496 -4.93 -5.98 2.06
CA GLU A 496 -4.94 -5.18 3.29
C GLU A 496 -3.52 -4.89 3.79
N THR A 497 -2.61 -5.87 3.70
CA THR A 497 -1.17 -5.68 3.99
C THR A 497 -0.51 -4.66 3.05
N ARG A 498 -0.91 -4.60 1.76
CA ARG A 498 -0.44 -3.57 0.81
C ARG A 498 -0.96 -2.18 1.20
N ARG A 499 -2.27 -2.03 1.46
CA ARG A 499 -2.88 -0.77 1.90
C ARG A 499 -2.17 -0.17 3.11
N PHE A 500 -1.93 -0.99 4.14
CA PHE A 500 -1.16 -0.54 5.31
C PHE A 500 0.24 -0.04 4.93
N ARG A 501 0.94 -0.72 4.01
CA ARG A 501 2.27 -0.31 3.54
C ARG A 501 2.26 0.99 2.74
N GLU A 502 1.25 1.20 1.92
CA GLU A 502 1.09 2.43 1.13
C GLU A 502 0.78 3.63 2.03
N VAL A 503 -0.14 3.46 2.98
CA VAL A 503 -0.37 4.43 4.07
C VAL A 503 0.90 4.68 4.88
N SER A 504 1.68 3.63 5.21
CA SER A 504 2.98 3.75 5.91
C SER A 504 3.97 4.62 5.13
N SER A 505 4.00 4.50 3.81
CA SER A 505 4.91 5.24 2.93
C SER A 505 4.49 6.69 2.74
N SER A 506 3.18 6.96 2.64
CA SER A 506 2.60 8.31 2.55
C SER A 506 2.81 9.09 3.85
N ALA A 507 2.57 8.46 5.01
CA ALA A 507 2.87 9.05 6.31
C ALA A 507 4.38 9.27 6.51
N GLY A 508 5.21 8.27 6.18
CA GLY A 508 6.67 8.38 6.27
C GLY A 508 7.26 9.49 5.40
N GLY A 509 6.69 9.74 4.22
CA GLY A 509 7.10 10.83 3.33
C GLY A 509 6.84 12.21 3.92
N LYS A 510 5.68 12.43 4.55
CA LYS A 510 5.32 13.73 5.18
C LYS A 510 6.18 14.04 6.41
N ASN A 511 6.63 13.02 7.14
CA ASN A 511 7.48 13.21 8.32
C ASN A 511 8.99 13.34 7.98
N GLN A 512 9.39 13.22 6.71
CA GLN A 512 10.76 13.48 6.26
C GLN A 512 10.96 14.87 5.62
N SER A 513 9.88 15.61 5.34
CA SER A 513 9.94 16.97 4.77
C SER A 513 9.95 18.10 5.82
N SER A 514 9.98 17.77 7.11
CA SER A 514 9.80 18.70 8.23
C SER A 514 10.92 18.60 9.28
N GLY A 515 12.16 18.39 8.82
CA GLY A 515 13.36 18.28 9.68
C GLY A 515 14.55 19.04 9.12
#